data_AF-A0A382NZW5-F1
#
_entry.id   AF-A0A382NZW5-F1
#
_cell.length_a   1.000
_cell.length_b   1.000
_cell.length_c   1.000
_cell.angle_alpha   90.00
_cell.angle_beta   90.00
_cell.angle_gamma   90.00
#
_symmetry.space_group_name_H-M   'P 1'
#
loop_
_entity.id
_entity.type
_entity.pdbx_description
1 polymer ?
#
loop_
_entity_poly.entity_id
_entity_poly.type
_entity_poly.pdbx_seq_one_letter_code
_entity_poly.pdbx_strand_id
1 'polypeptide(L)'
;MALEITEIQIAHFERNGFFLVPNPLGAAGMREVDFRQQEVEPEWQRTEFPTEFNRGACQFFLVGEPLLRMVEAPEILVAARRILGHQDIHVGACGLGDASKTVAADGRPQQQVHWHADGGPDVRQVSLRTALDRHDTSNAPLRVLPGSQHRARDEVAAELVQLELATG
;
A
#
# COMPACT_ATOMS: atom_id res chain seq x y z
N MET A 1 2.86 12.85 -18.57
CA MET A 1 1.39 12.89 -18.61
C MET A 1 0.91 12.93 -17.18
N ALA A 2 0.04 13.88 -16.84
CA ALA A 2 -0.61 13.91 -15.54
C ALA A 2 -1.40 12.61 -15.34
N LEU A 3 -1.37 12.05 -14.13
CA LEU A 3 -2.19 10.92 -13.77
C LEU A 3 -3.67 11.35 -13.80
N GLU A 4 -4.44 10.81 -14.75
CA GLU A 4 -5.88 11.04 -14.82
C GLU A 4 -6.62 9.74 -14.51
N ILE A 5 -7.44 9.74 -13.46
CA ILE A 5 -8.32 8.61 -13.15
C ILE A 5 -9.61 8.74 -13.98
N THR A 6 -9.88 7.71 -14.76
CA THR A 6 -11.08 7.62 -15.60
C THR A 6 -12.31 7.19 -14.80
N GLU A 7 -13.51 7.49 -15.30
CA GLU A 7 -14.76 6.95 -14.73
C GLU A 7 -14.76 5.42 -14.69
N ILE A 8 -14.12 4.77 -15.68
CA ILE A 8 -13.98 3.32 -15.74
C ILE A 8 -13.17 2.81 -14.54
N GLN A 9 -12.09 3.49 -14.17
CA GLN A 9 -11.28 3.13 -13.01
C GLN A 9 -12.04 3.35 -11.70
N ILE A 10 -12.82 4.42 -11.58
CA ILE A 10 -13.69 4.65 -10.41
C ILE A 10 -14.74 3.55 -10.29
N ALA A 11 -15.47 3.25 -11.36
CA ALA A 11 -16.46 2.17 -11.35
C ALA A 11 -15.83 0.79 -11.06
N HIS A 12 -14.59 0.56 -11.53
CA HIS A 12 -13.83 -0.63 -11.21
C HIS A 12 -13.42 -0.66 -9.73
N PHE A 13 -13.00 0.48 -9.16
CA PHE A 13 -12.68 0.62 -7.74
C PHE A 13 -13.91 0.33 -6.86
N GLU A 14 -15.05 0.93 -7.17
CA GLU A 14 -16.30 0.72 -6.42
C GLU A 14 -16.71 -0.75 -6.39
N ARG A 15 -16.54 -1.46 -7.51
CA ARG A 15 -16.87 -2.88 -7.63
C ARG A 15 -15.83 -3.78 -6.96
N ASN A 16 -14.56 -3.56 -7.21
CA ASN A 16 -13.50 -4.52 -6.89
C ASN A 16 -12.60 -4.12 -5.72
N GLY A 17 -12.66 -2.88 -5.26
CA GLY A 17 -11.90 -2.35 -4.12
C GLY A 17 -10.48 -1.90 -4.46
N PHE A 18 -10.05 -1.99 -5.72
CA PHE A 18 -8.73 -1.56 -6.17
C PHE A 18 -8.75 -1.26 -7.67
N PHE A 19 -7.73 -0.55 -8.17
CA PHE A 19 -7.32 -0.53 -9.58
C PHE A 19 -5.82 -0.23 -9.63
N LEU A 20 -5.20 -0.44 -10.80
CA LEU A 20 -3.77 -0.21 -10.99
C LEU A 20 -3.51 1.08 -11.76
N VAL A 21 -2.47 1.78 -11.35
CA VAL A 21 -1.94 2.97 -12.03
C VAL A 21 -0.51 2.66 -12.48
N PRO A 22 -0.21 2.72 -13.78
CA PRO A 22 1.14 2.49 -14.27
C PRO A 22 2.04 3.67 -13.94
N ASN A 23 3.05 3.43 -13.10
CA ASN A 23 4.15 4.34 -12.80
C ASN A 23 3.74 5.82 -12.60
N PRO A 24 2.99 6.14 -11.52
CA PRO A 24 2.45 7.48 -11.32
C PRO A 24 3.54 8.57 -11.16
N LEU A 25 4.77 8.20 -10.81
CA LEU A 25 5.89 9.13 -10.60
C LEU A 25 6.78 9.30 -11.84
N GLY A 26 6.55 8.50 -12.88
CA GLY A 26 7.47 8.38 -13.99
C GLY A 26 8.83 7.78 -13.59
N ALA A 27 9.62 7.41 -14.59
CA ALA A 27 10.88 6.71 -14.37
C ALA A 27 11.92 7.53 -13.57
N ALA A 28 11.89 8.87 -13.67
CA ALA A 28 12.80 9.73 -12.92
C ALA A 28 12.46 9.77 -11.42
N GLY A 29 11.18 9.96 -11.07
CA GLY A 29 10.73 9.97 -9.68
C GLY A 29 10.95 8.61 -9.00
N MET A 30 10.68 7.51 -9.71
CA MET A 30 10.96 6.17 -9.18
C MET A 30 12.44 5.96 -8.87
N ARG A 31 13.36 6.42 -9.73
CA ARG A 31 14.81 6.34 -9.50
C ARG A 31 15.28 7.21 -8.35
N GLU A 32 14.71 8.41 -8.19
CA GLU A 32 15.04 9.29 -7.07
C GLU A 32 14.65 8.67 -5.73
N VAL A 33 13.44 8.10 -5.64
CA VAL A 33 12.97 7.41 -4.45
C VAL A 33 13.82 6.17 -4.15
N ASP A 34 14.13 5.34 -5.16
CA ASP A 34 14.98 4.16 -5.00
C ASP A 34 16.39 4.53 -4.50
N PHE A 35 17.04 5.52 -5.13
CA PHE A 35 18.36 5.99 -4.71
C PHE A 35 18.34 6.47 -3.25
N ARG A 36 17.35 7.28 -2.87
CA ARG A 36 17.25 7.79 -1.50
C ARG A 36 16.90 6.70 -0.49
N GLN A 37 16.07 5.74 -0.85
CA GLN A 37 15.78 4.60 0.00
C GLN A 37 17.04 3.77 0.27
N GLN A 38 17.86 3.51 -0.75
CA GLN A 38 19.14 2.81 -0.60
C GLN A 38 20.15 3.59 0.25
N GLU A 39 20.16 4.93 0.17
CA GLU A 39 21.02 5.79 0.98
C GLU A 39 20.65 5.71 2.47
N VAL A 40 19.35 5.69 2.82
CA VAL A 40 18.89 5.69 4.21
C VAL A 40 18.78 4.30 4.83
N GLU A 41 18.64 3.25 4.01
CA GLU A 41 18.44 1.86 4.46
C GLU A 41 19.49 1.41 5.51
N PRO A 42 20.81 1.65 5.35
CA PRO A 42 21.80 1.23 6.34
C PRO A 42 21.61 1.90 7.71
N GLU A 43 21.25 3.19 7.71
CA GLU A 43 20.98 3.92 8.95
C GLU A 43 19.68 3.44 9.60
N TRP A 44 18.63 3.27 8.80
CA TRP A 44 17.36 2.74 9.27
C TRP A 44 17.50 1.32 9.87
N GLN A 45 18.28 0.44 9.24
CA GLN A 45 18.50 -0.93 9.71
C GLN A 45 19.22 -0.99 11.06
N ARG A 46 20.22 -0.14 11.27
CA ARG A 46 21.00 -0.10 12.53
C ARG A 46 20.33 0.72 13.65
N THR A 47 19.28 1.47 13.32
CA THR A 47 18.58 2.32 14.31
C THR A 47 17.64 1.46 15.16
N GLU A 48 17.83 1.53 16.47
CA GLU A 48 16.88 0.99 17.45
C GLU A 48 15.74 1.98 17.64
N PHE A 49 14.64 1.76 16.93
CA PHE A 49 13.42 2.54 17.11
C PHE A 49 12.68 2.09 18.39
N PRO A 50 12.19 3.03 19.22
CA PRO A 50 11.29 2.69 20.33
C PRO A 50 10.08 1.89 19.84
N THR A 51 9.57 1.00 20.69
CA THR A 51 8.51 0.03 20.36
C THR A 51 7.19 0.68 19.92
N GLU A 52 6.96 1.92 20.31
CA GLU A 52 5.76 2.68 19.99
C GLU A 52 5.79 3.23 18.56
N PHE A 53 6.96 3.29 17.93
CA PHE A 53 7.11 3.84 16.58
C PHE A 53 6.91 2.79 15.50
N ASN A 54 6.13 3.14 14.47
CA ASN A 54 6.04 2.36 13.26
C ASN A 54 7.34 2.50 12.46
N ARG A 55 8.14 1.43 12.40
CA ARG A 55 9.43 1.41 11.69
C ARG A 55 9.32 1.79 10.21
N GLY A 56 8.24 1.41 9.54
CA GLY A 56 8.00 1.74 8.14
C GLY A 56 7.71 3.23 7.94
N ALA A 57 6.95 3.85 8.86
CA ALA A 57 6.75 5.29 8.88
C ALA A 57 8.07 6.04 9.16
N CYS A 58 8.89 5.54 10.09
CA CYS A 58 10.22 6.10 10.33
C CYS A 58 11.10 6.04 9.07
N GLN A 59 11.10 4.93 8.34
CA GLN A 59 11.83 4.82 7.07
C GLN A 59 11.32 5.83 6.03
N PHE A 60 10.00 5.98 5.91
CA PHE A 60 9.37 6.96 5.03
C PHE A 60 9.88 8.38 5.34
N PHE A 61 9.93 8.77 6.61
CA PHE A 61 10.40 10.09 7.03
C PHE A 61 11.92 10.28 6.86
N LEU A 62 12.72 9.21 6.96
CA LEU A 62 14.15 9.27 6.66
C LEU A 62 14.42 9.53 5.17
N VAL A 63 13.64 8.92 4.26
CA VAL A 63 13.71 9.27 2.83
C VAL A 63 13.24 10.71 2.59
N GLY A 64 12.17 11.11 3.27
CA GLY A 64 11.75 12.50 3.39
C GLY A 64 11.15 13.09 2.12
N GLU A 65 11.69 14.24 1.70
CA GLU A 65 11.13 15.14 0.67
C GLU A 65 10.64 14.44 -0.62
N PRO A 66 11.37 13.47 -1.23
CA PRO A 66 10.89 12.82 -2.46
C PRO A 66 9.56 12.09 -2.27
N LEU A 67 9.36 11.43 -1.12
CA LEU A 67 8.10 10.74 -0.82
C LEU A 67 6.98 11.72 -0.46
N LEU A 68 7.30 12.82 0.23
CA LEU A 68 6.33 13.86 0.53
C LEU A 68 5.80 14.51 -0.76
N ARG A 69 6.70 14.85 -1.69
CA ARG A 69 6.31 15.37 -3.02
C ARG A 69 5.44 14.40 -3.81
N MET A 70 5.71 13.09 -3.69
CA MET A 70 4.86 12.08 -4.30
C MET A 70 3.45 12.10 -3.71
N VAL A 71 3.33 12.12 -2.38
CA VAL A 71 2.04 12.07 -1.69
C VAL A 71 1.24 13.36 -1.92
N GLU A 72 1.93 14.49 -2.04
CA GLU A 72 1.35 15.81 -2.28
C GLU A 72 1.15 16.14 -3.77
N ALA A 73 1.51 15.21 -4.67
CA ALA A 73 1.33 15.42 -6.11
C ALA A 73 -0.14 15.76 -6.42
N PRO A 74 -0.43 16.87 -7.13
CA PRO A 74 -1.80 17.34 -7.35
C PRO A 74 -2.71 16.25 -7.93
N GLU A 75 -2.19 15.43 -8.83
CA GLU A 75 -2.94 14.35 -9.47
C GLU A 75 -3.34 13.24 -8.48
N ILE A 76 -2.45 12.93 -7.53
CA ILE A 76 -2.69 11.97 -6.45
C ILE A 76 -3.75 12.52 -5.48
N LEU A 77 -3.68 13.80 -5.14
CA LEU A 77 -4.66 14.44 -4.27
C LEU A 77 -6.03 14.52 -4.94
N VAL A 78 -6.11 14.90 -6.22
CA VAL A 78 -7.35 14.93 -7.00
C VAL A 78 -7.98 13.54 -7.07
N ALA A 79 -7.16 12.53 -7.36
CA ALA A 79 -7.56 11.13 -7.35
C ALA A 79 -8.18 10.70 -6.01
N ALA A 80 -7.46 10.94 -4.91
CA ALA A 80 -7.90 10.54 -3.58
C ALA A 80 -9.18 11.25 -3.16
N ARG A 81 -9.31 12.57 -3.41
CA ARG A 81 -10.53 13.34 -3.13
C ARG A 81 -11.73 12.79 -3.89
N ARG A 82 -11.53 12.44 -5.16
CA ARG A 82 -12.58 11.88 -6.01
C ARG A 82 -13.03 10.50 -5.53
N ILE A 83 -12.10 9.61 -5.20
CA ILE A 83 -12.40 8.27 -4.67
C ILE A 83 -13.13 8.37 -3.33
N LEU A 84 -12.67 9.25 -2.44
CA LEU A 84 -13.25 9.43 -1.11
C LEU A 84 -14.57 10.21 -1.13
N GLY A 85 -14.85 10.96 -2.21
CA GLY A 85 -16.00 11.86 -2.29
C GLY A 85 -15.90 13.05 -1.33
N HIS A 86 -14.69 13.49 -0.96
CA HIS A 86 -14.45 14.55 0.02
C HIS A 86 -13.42 15.57 -0.46
N GLN A 87 -13.69 16.85 -0.18
CA GLN A 87 -12.77 17.96 -0.49
C GLN A 87 -11.70 18.19 0.57
N ASP A 88 -11.82 17.58 1.74
CA ASP A 88 -10.81 17.64 2.80
C ASP A 88 -10.31 16.23 3.06
N ILE A 89 -9.02 16.00 2.80
CA ILE A 89 -8.34 14.72 3.02
C ILE A 89 -7.03 14.99 3.76
N HIS A 90 -6.56 13.99 4.49
CA HIS A 90 -5.25 14.01 5.13
C HIS A 90 -4.61 12.62 5.01
N VAL A 91 -3.30 12.55 5.22
CA VAL A 91 -2.57 11.28 5.27
C VAL A 91 -2.74 10.69 6.66
N GLY A 92 -3.58 9.67 6.79
CA GLY A 92 -3.82 8.98 8.06
C GLY A 92 -2.70 8.02 8.47
N ALA A 93 -1.98 7.47 7.49
CA ALA A 93 -0.84 6.59 7.68
C ALA A 93 0.10 6.65 6.47
N CYS A 94 1.40 6.49 6.73
CA CYS A 94 2.43 6.32 5.70
C CYS A 94 3.41 5.23 6.13
N GLY A 95 4.11 4.67 5.15
CA GLY A 95 5.13 3.67 5.39
C GLY A 95 5.93 3.38 4.14
N LEU A 96 7.18 2.99 4.35
CA LEU A 96 8.08 2.48 3.32
C LEU A 96 8.65 1.14 3.79
N GLY A 97 8.95 0.28 2.84
CA GLY A 97 9.71 -0.95 3.07
C GLY A 97 8.88 -2.22 2.90
N ASP A 98 9.50 -3.31 3.30
CA ASP A 98 8.97 -4.66 3.13
C ASP A 98 8.22 -5.10 4.39
N ALA A 99 6.89 -5.13 4.30
CA ALA A 99 6.03 -5.56 5.40
C ALA A 99 6.32 -7.01 5.83
N SER A 100 6.81 -7.87 4.93
CA SER A 100 7.14 -9.26 5.24
C SER A 100 8.31 -9.38 6.23
N LYS A 101 9.31 -8.48 6.15
CA LYS A 101 10.44 -8.43 7.10
C LYS A 101 9.98 -8.10 8.52
N THR A 102 8.94 -7.27 8.64
CA THR A 102 8.33 -6.97 9.94
C THR A 102 7.60 -8.21 10.49
N VAL A 103 6.87 -8.93 9.63
CA VAL A 103 6.15 -10.15 10.02
C VAL A 103 7.09 -11.31 10.35
N ALA A 104 8.27 -11.36 9.72
CA ALA A 104 9.32 -12.35 9.91
C ALA A 104 10.16 -12.15 11.20
N ALA A 105 10.06 -10.98 11.83
CA ALA A 105 10.86 -10.62 13.01
C ALA A 105 10.59 -11.52 14.22
N ASP A 106 9.49 -12.29 14.23
CA ASP A 106 9.17 -13.27 15.27
C ASP A 106 9.62 -14.70 14.94
N GLY A 107 10.45 -14.88 13.91
CA GLY A 107 11.10 -16.15 13.58
C GLY A 107 10.19 -17.17 12.88
N ARG A 108 9.00 -16.76 12.44
CA ARG A 108 8.09 -17.64 11.69
C ARG A 108 8.68 -18.03 10.32
N PRO A 109 8.46 -19.29 9.87
CA PRO A 109 8.98 -19.77 8.60
C PRO A 109 8.32 -19.10 7.38
N GLN A 110 7.10 -18.60 7.52
CA GLN A 110 6.40 -17.87 6.46
C GLN A 110 6.51 -16.36 6.68
N GLN A 111 7.20 -15.69 5.75
CA GLN A 111 7.30 -14.24 5.69
C GLN A 111 6.15 -13.69 4.83
N GLN A 112 4.91 -13.89 5.30
CA GLN A 112 3.72 -13.40 4.59
C GLN A 112 2.83 -12.59 5.53
N VAL A 113 2.42 -11.42 5.06
CA VAL A 113 1.39 -10.63 5.74
C VAL A 113 0.07 -11.41 5.68
N HIS A 114 -0.49 -11.70 6.86
CA HIS A 114 -1.77 -12.40 6.98
C HIS A 114 -2.89 -11.62 6.31
N TRP A 115 -3.92 -12.32 5.85
CA TRP A 115 -5.14 -11.68 5.35
C TRP A 115 -5.75 -10.77 6.41
N HIS A 116 -5.96 -9.51 6.07
CA HIS A 116 -6.55 -8.50 6.94
C HIS A 116 -7.29 -7.46 6.09
N ALA A 117 -8.10 -6.65 6.77
CA ALA A 117 -8.60 -5.41 6.23
C ALA A 117 -8.03 -4.26 7.06
N ASP A 118 -7.54 -3.21 6.40
CA ASP A 118 -7.02 -2.00 7.06
C ASP A 118 -8.13 -1.21 7.77
N GLY A 119 -9.41 -1.53 7.49
CA GLY A 119 -10.59 -0.88 8.06
C GLY A 119 -11.85 -1.73 7.89
N GLY A 120 -12.96 -1.27 8.46
CA GLY A 120 -14.30 -1.85 8.27
C GLY A 120 -15.06 -1.22 7.09
N PRO A 121 -16.28 -1.69 6.79
CA PRO A 121 -17.07 -1.24 5.63
C PRO A 121 -17.42 0.26 5.66
N ASP A 122 -17.46 0.88 6.85
CA ASP A 122 -17.79 2.30 7.01
C ASP A 122 -16.55 3.22 6.96
N VAL A 123 -15.35 2.65 6.76
CA VAL A 123 -14.12 3.43 6.74
C VAL A 123 -14.01 4.25 5.46
N ARG A 124 -13.82 5.55 5.62
CA ARG A 124 -13.57 6.51 4.52
C ARG A 124 -12.08 6.73 4.33
N GLN A 125 -11.38 5.68 3.90
CA GLN A 125 -9.95 5.71 3.61
C GLN A 125 -9.67 5.04 2.27
N VAL A 126 -8.69 5.56 1.54
CA VAL A 126 -8.10 4.90 0.38
C VAL A 126 -6.60 4.75 0.61
N SER A 127 -6.07 3.57 0.32
CA SER A 127 -4.64 3.28 0.42
C SER A 127 -4.01 3.36 -0.97
N LEU A 128 -2.93 4.12 -1.10
CA LEU A 128 -2.11 4.18 -2.31
C LEU A 128 -0.81 3.43 -2.04
N ARG A 129 -0.53 2.42 -2.86
CA ARG A 129 0.69 1.60 -2.74
C ARG A 129 1.49 1.68 -4.03
N THR A 130 2.68 2.27 -3.94
CA THR A 130 3.63 2.37 -5.04
C THR A 130 4.65 1.24 -4.90
N ALA A 131 4.68 0.33 -5.88
CA ALA A 131 5.72 -0.68 -5.96
C ALA A 131 7.04 -0.02 -6.40
N LEU A 132 8.09 -0.13 -5.58
CA LEU A 132 9.42 0.38 -5.92
C LEU A 132 10.26 -0.62 -6.73
N ASP A 133 9.88 -1.89 -6.68
CA ASP A 133 10.44 -2.99 -7.45
C ASP A 133 9.37 -3.62 -8.36
N ARG A 134 9.80 -4.61 -9.15
CA ARG A 134 8.91 -5.35 -10.02
C ARG A 134 8.10 -6.33 -9.19
N HIS A 135 6.78 -6.23 -9.22
CA HIS A 135 5.88 -7.23 -8.64
C HIS A 135 5.48 -8.27 -9.70
N ASP A 136 5.81 -9.53 -9.47
CA ASP A 136 5.32 -10.67 -10.26
C ASP A 136 5.09 -11.91 -9.38
N THR A 137 4.76 -13.06 -9.97
CA THR A 137 4.42 -14.26 -9.20
C THR A 137 5.59 -14.82 -8.38
N SER A 138 6.81 -14.32 -8.55
CA SER A 138 8.01 -14.82 -7.86
C SER A 138 8.36 -14.08 -6.57
N ASN A 139 7.79 -12.90 -6.29
CA ASN A 139 8.18 -12.06 -5.15
C ASN A 139 7.04 -11.69 -4.20
N ALA A 140 6.04 -12.57 -4.08
CA ALA A 140 4.94 -12.45 -3.12
C ALA A 140 4.22 -11.07 -3.18
N PRO A 141 3.68 -10.67 -4.33
CA PRO A 141 3.07 -9.36 -4.51
C PRO A 141 1.79 -9.25 -3.67
N LEU A 142 1.33 -8.01 -3.47
CA LEU A 142 0.05 -7.75 -2.81
C LEU A 142 -1.06 -8.55 -3.51
N ARG A 143 -1.76 -9.36 -2.72
CA ARG A 143 -2.98 -10.06 -3.12
C ARG A 143 -4.18 -9.38 -2.49
N VAL A 144 -5.24 -9.22 -3.27
CA VAL A 144 -6.50 -8.62 -2.86
C VAL A 144 -7.63 -9.57 -3.24
N LEU A 145 -8.68 -9.63 -2.41
CA LEU A 145 -9.91 -10.33 -2.75
C LEU A 145 -10.89 -9.32 -3.37
N PRO A 146 -11.11 -9.33 -4.69
CA PRO A 146 -11.91 -8.32 -5.36
C PRO A 146 -13.34 -8.29 -4.82
N GLY A 147 -13.84 -7.10 -4.50
CA GLY A 147 -15.22 -6.91 -4.03
C GLY A 147 -15.45 -7.26 -2.55
N SER A 148 -14.41 -7.66 -1.82
CA SER A 148 -14.52 -7.99 -0.39
C SER A 148 -14.79 -6.78 0.50
N GLN A 149 -14.51 -5.56 0.04
CA GLN A 149 -14.64 -4.33 0.83
C GLN A 149 -16.08 -4.01 1.29
N HIS A 150 -17.09 -4.56 0.62
CA HIS A 150 -18.51 -4.34 0.94
C HIS A 150 -19.14 -5.51 1.73
N ARG A 151 -18.34 -6.52 2.08
CA ARG A 151 -18.81 -7.77 2.69
C ARG A 151 -18.37 -7.87 4.14
N ALA A 152 -19.14 -8.61 4.93
CA ALA A 152 -18.77 -8.86 6.32
C ALA A 152 -17.47 -9.67 6.39
N ARG A 153 -16.59 -9.30 7.33
CA ARG A 153 -15.28 -9.94 7.48
C ARG A 153 -15.37 -11.46 7.67
N ASP A 154 -16.34 -11.92 8.47
CA ASP A 154 -16.51 -13.35 8.77
C ASP A 154 -16.98 -14.14 7.54
N GLU A 155 -17.80 -13.52 6.69
CA GLU A 155 -18.26 -14.11 5.42
C GLU A 155 -17.08 -14.30 4.46
N VAL A 156 -16.27 -13.25 4.29
CA VAL A 156 -15.07 -13.30 3.43
C VAL A 156 -14.06 -14.31 3.97
N ALA A 157 -13.85 -14.36 5.28
CA ALA A 157 -12.95 -15.32 5.91
C ALA A 157 -13.40 -16.77 5.68
N ALA A 158 -14.69 -17.06 5.83
CA ALA A 158 -15.23 -18.40 5.59
C ALA A 158 -15.07 -18.84 4.13
N GLU A 159 -15.32 -17.94 3.16
CA GLU A 159 -15.13 -18.22 1.74
C GLU A 159 -13.66 -18.43 1.40
N LEU A 160 -12.76 -17.59 1.93
CA LEU A 160 -11.34 -17.71 1.68
C LEU A 160 -10.78 -19.06 2.14
N VAL A 161 -11.23 -19.56 3.28
CA VAL A 161 -10.88 -20.91 3.74
C VAL A 161 -11.29 -21.97 2.71
N GLN A 162 -12.48 -21.85 2.11
CA GLN A 162 -12.91 -22.78 1.07
C GLN A 162 -12.06 -22.67 -0.20
N LEU A 163 -11.67 -21.45 -0.58
CA LEU A 163 -10.78 -21.23 -1.73
C LEU A 163 -9.40 -21.83 -1.50
N GLU A 164 -8.78 -21.57 -0.34
CA GLU A 164 -7.46 -22.13 0.01
C GLU A 164 -7.51 -23.67 0.05
N LEU A 165 -8.56 -24.27 0.61
CA LEU A 165 -8.75 -25.72 0.57
C LEU A 165 -8.89 -26.28 -0.86
N ALA A 166 -9.48 -25.52 -1.77
CA ALA A 166 -9.67 -25.93 -3.16
C ALA A 166 -8.42 -25.74 -4.03
N THR A 167 -7.58 -24.74 -3.73
CA THR A 167 -6.40 -24.40 -4.54
C THR A 167 -5.08 -24.97 -4.01
N GLY A 168 -5.06 -25.47 -2.78
CA GLY A 168 -3.83 -25.86 -2.07
C GLY A 168 -3.00 -24.66 -1.64
#